data_AF-A0A1V6QZ94-F1
#
_entry.id   AF-A0A1V6QZ94-F1
#
_cell.length_a   1.000
_cell.length_b   1.000
_cell.length_c   1.000
_cell.angle_alpha   90.00
_cell.angle_beta   90.00
_cell.angle_gamma   90.00
#
_symmetry.space_group_name_H-M   'P 1'
#
loop_
_entity.id
_entity.type
_entity.pdbx_description
1 polymer ?
#
loop_
_entity_poly.entity_id
_entity_poly.type
_entity_poly.pdbx_seq_one_letter_code
_entity_poly.pdbx_strand_id
1 'polypeptide(L)'
;MPPIRSQSSRNSIEQEGRILLAIQAFKKQEFTSVREAARCFTVPEATLRRRLRGVESRTISRANSHKLTDVEEESLQKWILSMDLRGAAPRPSTVREMANLLLEQRGTTPVISVGEKWVYNFVTRHPLISSRFSRRYNYERAKCEDPKIIR
;
A
#
# COMPACT_ATOMS: atom_id res chain seq x y z
N MET A 1 -19.72 -1.85 0.86
CA MET A 1 -19.87 -0.44 1.27
C MET A 1 -18.49 0.21 1.30
N PRO A 2 -18.30 1.42 0.75
CA PRO A 2 -17.05 2.15 0.93
C PRO A 2 -16.87 2.49 2.43
N PRO A 3 -15.64 2.45 2.97
CA PRO A 3 -15.41 2.68 4.38
C PRO A 3 -15.80 4.11 4.76
N ILE A 4 -16.52 4.25 5.88
CA ILE A 4 -16.90 5.55 6.46
C ILE A 4 -15.61 6.25 6.88
N ARG A 5 -15.27 7.33 6.17
CA ARG A 5 -14.09 8.15 6.48
C ARG A 5 -14.31 8.91 7.78
N SER A 6 -13.35 8.85 8.69
CA SER A 6 -13.37 9.66 9.91
C SER A 6 -13.38 11.15 9.56
N GLN A 7 -13.99 11.99 10.41
CA GLN A 7 -14.05 13.45 10.21
C GLN A 7 -12.64 14.07 10.05
N SER A 8 -11.63 13.54 10.73
CA SER A 8 -10.23 13.96 10.60
C SER A 8 -9.64 13.70 9.19
N SER A 9 -10.00 12.58 8.56
CA SER A 9 -9.49 12.24 7.22
C SER A 9 -10.09 13.13 6.13
N ARG A 10 -11.37 13.51 6.25
CA ARG A 10 -12.03 14.47 5.33
C ARG A 10 -11.36 15.85 5.40
N ASN A 11 -11.14 16.34 6.63
CA ASN A 11 -10.47 17.63 6.86
C ASN A 11 -9.06 17.66 6.24
N SER A 12 -8.29 16.57 6.34
CA SER A 12 -6.96 16.48 5.74
C SER A 12 -6.99 16.53 4.21
N ILE A 13 -7.98 15.91 3.57
CA ILE A 13 -8.11 15.90 2.10
C ILE A 13 -8.51 17.28 1.59
N GLU A 14 -9.46 17.93 2.26
CA GLU A 14 -9.88 19.29 1.93
C GLU A 14 -8.72 20.28 2.07
N GLN A 15 -7.92 20.13 3.13
CA GLN A 15 -6.72 20.94 3.34
C GLN A 15 -5.68 20.74 2.22
N GLU A 16 -5.41 19.49 1.82
CA GLU A 16 -4.51 19.21 0.69
C GLU A 16 -5.06 19.77 -0.63
N GLY A 17 -6.37 19.71 -0.86
CA GLY A 17 -7.01 20.35 -2.02
C GLY A 17 -6.74 21.85 -2.10
N ARG A 18 -6.92 22.57 -0.98
CA ARG A 18 -6.61 24.01 -0.90
C ARG A 18 -5.13 24.32 -1.12
N ILE A 19 -4.23 23.47 -0.61
CA ILE A 19 -2.79 23.58 -0.84
C ILE A 19 -2.46 23.44 -2.33
N LEU A 20 -3.06 22.47 -3.03
CA LEU A 20 -2.85 22.27 -4.47
C LEU A 20 -3.32 23.47 -5.29
N LEU A 21 -4.49 24.04 -4.95
CA LEU A 21 -4.98 25.27 -5.57
C LEU A 21 -4.03 26.45 -5.33
N ALA A 22 -3.53 26.61 -4.10
CA ALA A 22 -2.56 27.65 -3.77
C ALA A 22 -1.24 27.50 -4.55
N ILE A 23 -0.77 26.27 -4.75
CA ILE A 23 0.43 26.00 -5.57
C ILE A 23 0.18 26.35 -7.04
N GLN A 24 -0.98 25.99 -7.58
CA GLN A 24 -1.33 26.32 -8.97
C GLN A 24 -1.41 27.82 -9.18
N ALA A 25 -2.10 28.55 -8.30
CA ALA A 25 -2.21 30.00 -8.36
C ALA A 25 -0.85 30.70 -8.22
N PHE A 26 0.00 30.22 -7.31
CA PHE A 26 1.37 30.72 -7.15
C PHE A 26 2.21 30.47 -8.41
N LYS A 27 2.10 29.29 -9.03
CA LYS A 27 2.80 28.97 -10.29
C LYS A 27 2.31 29.82 -11.47
N LYS A 28 1.03 30.22 -11.48
CA LYS A 28 0.45 31.14 -12.45
C LYS A 28 0.85 32.61 -12.22
N GLN A 29 1.67 32.89 -11.21
CA GLN A 29 2.09 34.24 -10.81
C GLN A 29 0.93 35.16 -10.40
N GLU A 30 -0.20 34.58 -9.94
CA GLU A 30 -1.34 35.36 -9.42
C GLU A 30 -1.02 36.05 -8.08
N PHE A 31 0.01 35.57 -7.38
CA PHE A 31 0.46 36.10 -6.09
C PHE A 31 1.95 36.39 -6.12
N THR A 32 2.34 37.51 -5.51
CA THR A 32 3.75 37.94 -5.42
C THR A 32 4.52 37.15 -4.35
N SER A 33 3.82 36.67 -3.32
CA SER A 33 4.43 35.96 -2.20
C SER A 33 3.69 34.69 -1.81
N VAL A 34 4.44 33.71 -1.32
CA VAL A 34 3.87 32.46 -0.78
C VAL A 34 2.96 32.74 0.42
N ARG A 35 3.25 33.80 1.19
CA ARG A 35 2.46 34.21 2.36
C ARG A 35 1.08 34.73 1.97
N GLU A 36 1.02 35.49 0.88
CA GLU A 36 -0.23 36.02 0.33
C GLU A 36 -1.13 34.89 -0.17
N ALA A 37 -0.58 33.99 -1.00
CA ALA A 37 -1.29 32.79 -1.43
C ALA A 37 -1.80 31.95 -0.23
N ALA A 38 -0.95 31.75 0.78
CA ALA A 38 -1.35 31.01 1.98
C ALA A 38 -2.55 31.63 2.71
N ARG A 39 -2.61 32.96 2.80
CA ARG A 39 -3.74 33.68 3.40
C ARG A 39 -5.01 33.54 2.57
N CYS A 40 -4.93 33.76 1.26
CA CYS A 40 -6.10 33.66 0.36
C CYS A 40 -6.74 32.27 0.40
N PHE A 41 -5.92 31.21 0.40
CA PHE A 41 -6.42 29.83 0.43
C PHE A 41 -6.64 29.28 1.84
N THR A 42 -6.45 30.09 2.90
CA THR A 42 -6.60 29.67 4.31
C THR A 42 -5.79 28.41 4.62
N VAL A 43 -4.52 28.40 4.24
CA VAL A 43 -3.58 27.29 4.50
C VAL A 43 -2.37 27.78 5.31
N PRO A 44 -1.77 26.94 6.16
CA PRO A 44 -0.53 27.30 6.85
C PRO A 44 0.60 27.55 5.84
N GLU A 45 1.24 28.72 5.92
CA GLU A 45 2.36 29.12 5.05
C GLU A 45 3.50 28.11 5.05
N ALA A 46 3.84 27.56 6.23
CA ALA A 46 4.89 26.54 6.37
C ALA A 46 4.57 25.28 5.56
N THR A 47 3.31 24.85 5.55
CA THR A 47 2.87 23.68 4.78
C THR A 47 2.94 23.96 3.28
N LEU A 48 2.51 25.15 2.85
CA LEU A 48 2.58 25.57 1.44
C LEU A 48 4.04 25.64 0.94
N ARG A 49 4.95 26.25 1.71
CA ARG A 49 6.39 26.26 1.39
C ARG A 49 6.97 24.85 1.26
N ARG A 50 6.63 23.96 2.20
CA ARG A 50 7.09 22.57 2.19
C ARG A 50 6.61 21.84 0.92
N ARG A 51 5.39 22.08 0.48
CA ARG A 51 4.83 21.48 -0.74
C ARG A 51 5.44 22.07 -2.02
N LEU A 52 5.74 23.38 -2.03
CA LEU A 52 6.49 24.00 -3.12
C LEU A 52 7.91 23.46 -3.26
N ARG A 53 8.54 23.04 -2.15
CA ARG A 53 9.84 22.33 -2.17
C ARG A 53 9.75 20.87 -2.63
N GLY A 54 8.57 20.38 -3.03
CA GLY A 54 8.38 19.03 -3.56
C GLY A 54 8.06 17.96 -2.50
N VAL A 55 7.80 18.33 -1.25
CA VAL A 55 7.37 17.35 -0.24
C VAL A 55 5.91 16.98 -0.47
N GLU A 56 5.67 15.70 -0.74
CA GLU A 56 4.34 15.15 -0.97
C GLU A 56 3.46 15.09 0.28
N SER A 57 2.16 14.94 0.08
CA SER A 57 1.21 14.75 1.17
C SER A 57 1.41 13.41 1.85
N ARG A 58 1.13 13.35 3.16
CA ARG A 58 1.27 12.10 3.94
C ARG A 58 0.37 10.99 3.40
N THR A 59 -0.75 11.37 2.77
CA THR A 59 -1.71 10.44 2.16
C THR A 59 -1.19 9.78 0.88
N ILE A 60 -0.30 10.46 0.15
CA ILE A 60 0.31 9.94 -1.08
C ILE A 60 1.65 9.26 -0.75
N SER A 61 2.41 9.87 0.17
CA SER A 61 3.73 9.40 0.57
C SER A 61 3.66 8.00 1.20
N ARG A 62 4.49 7.11 0.66
CA ARG A 62 4.63 5.73 1.12
C ARG A 62 5.08 5.68 2.58
N ALA A 63 4.63 4.66 3.33
CA ALA A 63 5.07 4.47 4.70
C ALA A 63 6.56 4.07 4.77
N ASN A 64 7.27 4.50 5.82
CA ASN A 64 8.72 4.32 5.96
C ASN A 64 9.18 2.87 6.25
N SER A 65 8.32 1.87 6.10
CA SER A 65 8.60 0.47 6.52
C SER A 65 8.37 -0.56 5.42
N HIS A 66 8.34 -0.14 4.16
CA HIS A 66 8.37 -1.08 3.05
C HIS A 66 9.80 -1.56 2.80
N LYS A 67 9.98 -2.89 2.79
CA LYS A 67 11.28 -3.52 2.52
C LYS A 67 11.55 -3.68 1.02
N LEU A 68 10.49 -3.95 0.25
CA LEU A 68 10.53 -4.02 -1.20
C LEU A 68 10.19 -2.67 -1.83
N THR A 69 10.76 -2.37 -2.99
CA THR A 69 10.39 -1.26 -3.87
C THR A 69 9.01 -1.48 -4.49
N ASP A 70 8.42 -0.45 -5.09
CA ASP A 70 7.08 -0.58 -5.71
C ASP A 70 7.11 -1.57 -6.89
N VAL A 71 8.19 -1.55 -7.68
CA VAL A 71 8.40 -2.46 -8.82
C VAL A 71 8.54 -3.92 -8.36
N GLU A 72 9.26 -4.14 -7.24
CA GLU A 72 9.39 -5.47 -6.65
C GLU A 72 8.04 -5.97 -6.09
N GLU A 73 7.27 -5.13 -5.40
CA GLU A 73 5.93 -5.49 -4.92
C GLU A 73 4.98 -5.80 -6.09
N GLU A 74 5.01 -5.02 -7.18
CA GLU A 74 4.21 -5.25 -8.38
C GLU A 74 4.61 -6.57 -9.08
N SER A 75 5.91 -6.84 -9.18
CA SER A 75 6.42 -8.08 -9.77
C SER A 75 6.00 -9.30 -8.95
N LEU A 76 6.09 -9.22 -7.62
CA LEU A 76 5.62 -10.27 -6.71
C LEU A 76 4.10 -10.48 -6.83
N GLN A 77 3.33 -9.41 -6.98
CA GLN A 77 1.89 -9.48 -7.20
C GLN A 77 1.55 -10.20 -8.52
N LYS A 78 2.20 -9.83 -9.63
CA LYS A 78 2.03 -10.49 -10.93
C LYS A 78 2.39 -11.98 -10.85
N TRP A 79 3.47 -12.30 -10.14
CA TRP A 79 3.89 -13.68 -9.92
C TRP A 79 2.82 -14.49 -9.15
N ILE A 80 2.25 -13.93 -8.07
CA ILE A 80 1.14 -14.54 -7.33
C ILE A 80 -0.07 -14.79 -8.22
N LEU A 81 -0.48 -13.80 -9.02
CA LEU A 81 -1.61 -13.93 -9.95
C LEU A 81 -1.34 -15.01 -11.01
N SER A 82 -0.10 -15.09 -11.52
CA SER A 82 0.26 -16.12 -12.48
C SER A 82 0.23 -17.54 -11.90
N MET A 83 0.51 -17.72 -10.60
CA MET A 83 0.38 -19.02 -9.94
C MET A 83 -1.08 -19.45 -9.79
N ASP A 84 -1.93 -18.50 -9.41
CA ASP A 84 -3.37 -18.74 -9.28
C ASP A 84 -4.01 -19.13 -10.62
N LEU A 85 -3.61 -18.47 -11.71
CA LEU A 85 -4.04 -18.85 -13.07
C LEU A 85 -3.62 -20.28 -13.46
N ARG A 86 -2.52 -20.79 -12.90
CA ARG A 86 -2.04 -22.17 -13.11
C ARG A 86 -2.69 -23.19 -12.16
N GLY A 87 -3.69 -22.76 -11.36
CA GLY A 87 -4.39 -23.62 -10.40
C GLY A 87 -3.61 -23.89 -9.11
N ALA A 88 -2.48 -23.21 -8.89
CA ALA A 88 -1.68 -23.36 -7.68
C ALA A 88 -1.95 -22.19 -6.73
N ALA A 89 -2.60 -22.45 -5.60
CA ALA A 89 -2.82 -21.43 -4.57
C ALA A 89 -1.52 -21.20 -3.77
N PRO A 90 -0.92 -20.00 -3.80
CA PRO A 90 0.30 -19.74 -3.05
C PRO A 90 0.08 -19.84 -1.55
N ARG A 91 1.03 -20.48 -0.87
CA ARG A 91 1.12 -20.44 0.59
C ARG A 91 1.83 -19.16 1.02
N PRO A 92 1.47 -18.56 2.17
CA PRO A 92 2.18 -17.40 2.69
C PRO A 92 3.68 -17.63 2.88
N SER A 93 4.10 -18.85 3.25
CA SER A 93 5.53 -19.21 3.35
C SER A 93 6.27 -19.05 2.02
N THR A 94 5.69 -19.54 0.93
CA THR A 94 6.27 -19.45 -0.42
C THR A 94 6.38 -18.00 -0.90
N VAL A 95 5.39 -17.15 -0.58
CA VAL A 95 5.45 -15.72 -0.90
C VAL A 95 6.57 -15.02 -0.10
N ARG A 96 6.76 -15.41 1.16
CA ARG A 96 7.84 -14.90 2.00
C ARG A 96 9.22 -15.28 1.45
N GLU A 97 9.38 -16.53 1.01
CA GLU A 97 10.61 -17.02 0.39
C GLU A 97 10.92 -16.25 -0.89
N MET A 98 9.93 -16.08 -1.78
CA MET A 98 10.10 -15.29 -3.01
C MET A 98 10.50 -13.84 -2.71
N ALA A 99 9.88 -13.20 -1.70
CA ALA A 99 10.25 -11.86 -1.29
C ALA A 99 11.69 -11.77 -0.76
N ASN A 100 12.15 -12.77 0.01
CA ASN A 100 13.53 -12.83 0.47
C ASN A 100 14.52 -13.05 -0.68
N LEU A 101 14.17 -13.89 -1.67
CA LEU A 101 15.00 -14.08 -2.86
C LEU A 101 15.19 -12.76 -3.64
N LEU A 102 14.13 -11.97 -3.80
CA LEU A 102 14.24 -10.64 -4.42
C LEU A 102 15.18 -9.71 -3.63
N LEU A 103 15.10 -9.72 -2.30
CA LEU A 103 15.97 -8.91 -1.45
C LEU A 103 17.43 -9.38 -1.48
N GLU A 104 17.67 -10.67 -1.59
CA GLU A 104 19.01 -11.26 -1.72
C GLU A 104 19.66 -10.87 -3.06
N GLN A 105 18.90 -10.94 -4.16
CA GLN A 105 19.37 -10.52 -5.49
C GLN A 105 19.72 -9.03 -5.56
N ARG A 106 19.13 -8.20 -4.69
CA ARG A 106 19.48 -6.78 -4.58
C ARG A 106 20.88 -6.55 -4.01
N GLY A 107 21.51 -7.57 -3.42
CA GLY A 107 22.90 -7.51 -2.96
C GLY A 107 23.15 -6.52 -1.81
N THR A 108 22.12 -6.20 -1.02
CA THR A 108 22.26 -5.25 0.10
C THR A 108 22.90 -5.93 1.30
N THR A 109 23.98 -5.36 1.84
CA THR A 109 24.62 -5.79 3.09
C THR A 109 24.20 -4.87 4.24
N PRO A 110 23.70 -5.40 5.37
CA PRO A 110 23.38 -6.79 5.68
C PRO A 110 22.12 -7.28 4.93
N VAL A 111 22.02 -8.61 4.73
CA VAL A 111 20.87 -9.23 4.05
C VAL A 111 19.58 -8.91 4.80
N ILE A 112 18.73 -8.11 4.16
CA ILE A 112 17.44 -7.73 4.73
C ILE A 112 16.46 -8.88 4.47
N SER A 113 15.90 -9.46 5.53
CA SER A 113 14.85 -10.47 5.42
C SER A 113 13.47 -9.91 5.78
N VAL A 114 12.41 -10.43 5.17
CA VAL A 114 11.03 -10.08 5.56
C VAL A 114 10.61 -10.84 6.82
N GLY A 115 9.88 -10.16 7.72
CA GLY A 115 9.36 -10.77 8.95
C GLY A 115 8.17 -11.70 8.69
N GLU A 116 7.81 -12.53 9.67
CA GLU A 116 6.72 -13.51 9.56
C GLU A 116 5.36 -12.87 9.19
N LYS A 117 5.02 -11.74 9.84
CA LYS A 117 3.76 -11.02 9.59
C LYS A 117 3.74 -10.21 8.30
N TRP A 118 4.88 -10.14 7.59
CA TRP A 118 5.01 -9.28 6.41
C TRP A 118 4.05 -9.68 5.29
N VAL A 119 3.87 -10.98 5.04
CA VAL A 119 2.99 -11.46 3.96
C VAL A 119 1.53 -11.11 4.25
N TYR A 120 1.06 -11.26 5.49
CA TYR A 120 -0.30 -10.86 5.86
C TYR A 120 -0.52 -9.36 5.62
N ASN A 121 0.44 -8.52 5.99
CA ASN A 121 0.37 -7.08 5.73
C ASN A 121 0.45 -6.75 4.23
N PHE A 122 1.25 -7.50 3.46
CA PHE A 122 1.34 -7.35 2.01
C PHE A 122 -0.01 -7.67 1.35
N VAL A 123 -0.67 -8.75 1.78
CA VAL A 123 -1.98 -9.18 1.29
C VAL A 123 -3.09 -8.20 1.67
N THR A 124 -3.09 -7.66 2.90
CA THR A 124 -4.08 -6.65 3.28
C THR A 124 -3.95 -5.35 2.50
N ARG A 125 -2.73 -4.99 2.07
CA ARG A 125 -2.48 -3.84 1.19
C ARG A 125 -2.91 -4.06 -0.26
N HIS A 126 -3.02 -5.31 -0.71
CA HIS A 126 -3.29 -5.65 -2.12
C HIS A 126 -4.58 -6.48 -2.23
N PRO A 127 -5.76 -5.83 -2.31
CA PRO A 127 -7.05 -6.52 -2.36
C PRO A 127 -7.16 -7.55 -3.49
N LEU A 128 -6.46 -7.30 -4.62
CA LEU A 128 -6.45 -8.18 -5.79
C LEU A 128 -5.92 -9.60 -5.50
N ILE A 129 -5.02 -9.75 -4.52
CA ILE A 129 -4.44 -11.06 -4.16
C ILE A 129 -5.08 -11.66 -2.91
N SER A 130 -5.89 -10.90 -2.17
CA SER A 130 -6.49 -11.34 -0.90
C SER A 130 -7.37 -12.58 -1.03
N SER A 131 -8.07 -12.73 -2.15
CA SER A 131 -8.93 -13.89 -2.42
C SER A 131 -8.18 -15.14 -2.93
N ARG A 132 -6.87 -15.02 -3.26
CA ARG A 132 -6.11 -16.06 -3.97
C ARG A 132 -5.30 -16.97 -3.05
N PHE A 133 -5.24 -16.67 -1.77
CA PHE A 133 -4.58 -17.53 -0.79
C PHE A 133 -5.49 -18.68 -0.39
N SER A 134 -4.89 -19.87 -0.32
CA SER A 134 -5.59 -21.05 0.21
C SER A 134 -6.03 -20.78 1.64
N ARG A 135 -7.33 -20.96 1.89
CA ARG A 135 -7.85 -21.02 3.26
C ARG A 135 -7.58 -22.42 3.80
N ARG A 136 -7.25 -22.52 5.09
CA ARG A 136 -7.14 -23.80 5.76
C ARG A 136 -8.46 -24.55 5.57
N TYR A 137 -8.39 -25.73 4.95
CA TYR A 137 -9.56 -26.58 4.77
C TYR A 137 -10.10 -26.98 6.15
N ASN A 138 -11.42 -26.88 6.37
CA ASN A 138 -11.98 -27.23 7.66
C ASN A 138 -11.82 -28.74 7.87
N TYR A 139 -11.09 -29.11 8.91
CA TYR A 139 -10.79 -30.50 9.24
C TYR A 139 -12.07 -31.32 9.49
N GLU A 140 -13.10 -30.70 10.07
CA GLU A 140 -14.41 -31.34 10.27
C GLU A 140 -15.09 -31.63 8.93
N ARG A 141 -14.93 -30.75 7.94
CA ARG A 141 -15.45 -30.96 6.58
C ARG A 141 -14.72 -32.10 5.88
N ALA A 142 -13.40 -32.16 6.02
CA ALA A 142 -12.59 -33.26 5.49
C ALA A 142 -13.01 -34.62 6.04
N LYS A 143 -13.40 -34.67 7.32
CA LYS A 143 -13.95 -35.90 7.93
C LYS A 143 -15.32 -36.27 7.36
N CYS A 144 -16.17 -35.30 7.07
CA CYS A 144 -17.51 -35.57 6.52
C CYS A 144 -17.49 -36.02 5.05
N GLU A 145 -16.39 -35.83 4.33
CA GLU A 145 -16.21 -36.25 2.93
C GLU A 145 -15.63 -37.67 2.79
N ASP A 146 -15.27 -38.31 3.92
CA ASP A 146 -14.83 -39.70 3.91
C ASP A 146 -16.02 -40.60 3.54
N PRO A 147 -15.97 -41.35 2.41
CA PRO A 147 -17.08 -42.21 1.99
C PRO A 147 -17.40 -43.33 3.01
N LYS A 148 -16.53 -43.59 3.99
CA LYS A 148 -16.84 -44.49 5.11
C LYS A 148 -17.78 -43.85 6.15
N ILE A 149 -17.81 -42.52 6.24
CA ILE A 149 -18.63 -41.74 7.17
C ILE A 149 -19.96 -41.34 6.50
N ILE A 150 -19.98 -41.17 5.17
CA ILE A 150 -21.21 -40.99 4.37
C ILE A 150 -21.81 -42.38 4.10
N ARG A 151 -22.58 -42.90 5.05
CA ARG A 151 -23.31 -44.17 4.89
C ARG A 151 -24.72 -44.06 5.44
#